data_AF-A0A257LSB1-F1
#
_entry.id   AF-A0A257LSB1-F1
#
_cell.length_a   1.000
_cell.length_b   1.000
_cell.length_c   1.000
_cell.angle_alpha   90.00
_cell.angle_beta   90.00
_cell.angle_gamma   90.00
#
_symmetry.space_group_name_H-M   'P 1'
#
loop_
_entity.id
_entity.type
_entity.pdbx_description
1 polymer ?
#
loop_
_entity_poly.entity_id
_entity_poly.type
_entity_poly.pdbx_seq_one_letter_code
_entity_poly.pdbx_strand_id
1 'polypeptide(L)'
;MELHDHKHRRNATGRTCPLHMDEVTTHATTIALARAAVALESGRLLSPGEALALAGGDAREKETLFSIARDGARETGGVQDDILCILGERYPVYA
;
A
#
# COMPACT_ATOMS: atom_id res chain seq x y z
N MET A 1 7.09 -23.62 26.72
CA MET A 1 7.34 -23.30 25.29
C MET A 1 6.06 -22.71 24.77
N GLU A 2 5.90 -21.40 24.86
CA GLU A 2 4.72 -20.71 24.36
C GLU A 2 4.86 -20.58 22.84
N LEU A 3 3.98 -21.24 22.11
CA LEU A 3 3.84 -21.12 20.67
C LEU A 3 3.27 -19.72 20.41
N HIS A 4 4.08 -18.84 19.83
CA HIS A 4 3.62 -17.53 19.37
C HIS A 4 2.47 -17.73 18.38
N ASP A 5 1.27 -17.41 18.85
CA ASP A 5 0.06 -17.27 18.06
C ASP A 5 0.27 -16.09 17.12
N HIS A 6 0.95 -16.33 16.00
CA HIS A 6 0.99 -15.42 14.86
C HIS A 6 -0.43 -15.38 14.29
N LYS A 7 -1.29 -14.59 14.94
CA LYS A 7 -2.56 -14.14 14.37
C LYS A 7 -2.21 -13.55 13.02
N HIS A 8 -2.44 -14.33 11.96
CA HIS A 8 -2.46 -13.86 10.59
C HIS A 8 -3.46 -12.71 10.54
N ARG A 9 -2.96 -11.49 10.73
CA ARG A 9 -3.74 -10.28 10.56
C ARG A 9 -4.23 -10.34 9.11
N ARG A 10 -5.52 -10.59 8.95
CA ARG A 10 -6.16 -10.46 7.64
C ARG A 10 -6.09 -8.97 7.31
N ASN A 11 -5.28 -8.63 6.32
CA ASN A 11 -5.10 -7.24 5.91
C ASN A 11 -6.38 -6.74 5.22
N ALA A 12 -6.47 -5.43 4.97
CA ALA A 12 -7.67 -4.82 4.35
C ALA A 12 -8.07 -5.47 3.01
N THR A 13 -7.13 -6.12 2.32
CA THR A 13 -7.34 -6.90 1.09
C THR A 13 -7.87 -8.33 1.33
N GLY A 14 -8.00 -8.77 2.58
CA GLY A 14 -8.34 -10.14 2.95
C GLY A 14 -7.23 -11.17 2.72
N ARG A 15 -6.06 -10.74 2.24
CA ARG A 15 -4.88 -11.59 2.00
C ARG A 15 -3.85 -11.46 3.12
N THR A 16 -3.13 -12.53 3.38
CA THR A 16 -1.89 -12.51 4.17
C THR A 16 -0.78 -12.02 3.27
N CYS A 17 0.00 -11.01 3.69
CA CYS A 17 1.12 -10.57 2.87
C CYS A 17 2.17 -11.68 2.74
N PRO A 18 2.85 -11.76 1.58
CA PRO A 18 3.91 -12.74 1.40
C PRO A 18 5.02 -12.52 2.43
N LEU A 19 5.46 -13.62 3.05
CA LEU A 19 6.62 -13.60 3.95
C LEU A 19 7.95 -13.39 3.19
N HIS A 20 7.98 -13.76 1.92
CA HIS A 20 9.11 -13.62 1.03
C HIS A 20 8.64 -13.05 -0.31
N MET A 21 9.18 -11.91 -0.67
CA MET A 21 9.04 -11.29 -1.99
C MET A 21 10.37 -11.42 -2.72
N ASP A 22 10.33 -11.40 -4.05
CA ASP A 22 11.55 -11.26 -4.84
C ASP A 22 12.22 -9.89 -4.61
N GLU A 23 13.46 -9.75 -5.05
CA GLU A 23 14.24 -8.53 -4.84
C GLU A 23 13.64 -7.30 -5.55
N VAL A 24 13.04 -7.50 -6.74
CA VAL A 24 12.42 -6.43 -7.53
C VAL A 24 11.19 -5.88 -6.79
N THR A 25 10.31 -6.77 -6.33
CA THR A 25 9.12 -6.44 -5.56
C THR A 25 9.48 -5.83 -4.20
N THR A 26 10.57 -6.28 -3.57
CA THR A 26 11.10 -5.67 -2.33
C THR A 26 11.59 -4.23 -2.57
N HIS A 27 12.32 -3.99 -3.66
CA HIS A 27 12.77 -2.66 -4.04
C HIS A 27 11.58 -1.74 -4.37
N ALA A 28 10.62 -2.24 -5.15
CA ALA A 28 9.38 -1.54 -5.48
C ALA A 28 8.59 -1.14 -4.22
N THR A 29 8.50 -2.06 -3.26
CA THR A 29 7.83 -1.83 -1.97
C THR A 29 8.51 -0.72 -1.18
N THR A 30 9.84 -0.67 -1.17
CA THR A 30 10.61 0.38 -0.48
C THR A 30 10.30 1.76 -1.07
N ILE A 31 10.26 1.87 -2.39
CA ILE A 31 9.90 3.12 -3.09
C ILE A 31 8.46 3.50 -2.76
N ALA A 32 7.53 2.55 -2.84
CA ALA A 32 6.12 2.75 -2.56
C ALA A 32 5.89 3.24 -1.12
N LEU A 33 6.59 2.67 -0.13
CA LEU A 33 6.54 3.11 1.26
C LEU A 33 7.01 4.55 1.44
N ALA A 34 8.10 4.94 0.77
CA ALA A 34 8.58 6.32 0.81
C ALA A 34 7.56 7.30 0.19
N ARG A 35 6.92 6.92 -0.92
CA ARG A 35 5.87 7.73 -1.56
C ARG A 35 4.63 7.87 -0.68
N ALA A 36 4.19 6.78 -0.07
CA ALA A 36 3.07 6.79 0.85
C ALA A 36 3.33 7.69 2.07
N ALA A 37 4.55 7.66 2.62
CA ALA A 37 4.94 8.58 3.70
C ALA A 37 4.86 10.05 3.26
N VAL A 38 5.40 10.40 2.10
CA VAL A 38 5.34 11.79 1.57
C VAL A 38 3.90 12.22 1.28
N ALA A 39 3.08 11.35 0.70
CA ALA A 39 1.67 11.62 0.44
C ALA A 39 0.88 11.85 1.74
N LEU A 40 1.19 11.07 2.79
CA LEU A 40 0.59 11.21 4.11
C LEU A 40 0.99 12.54 4.75
N GLU A 41 2.28 12.84 4.81
CA GLU A 41 2.82 14.07 5.41
C GLU A 41 2.30 15.34 4.71
N SER A 42 2.03 15.26 3.40
CA SER A 42 1.45 16.35 2.62
C SER A 42 -0.08 16.42 2.62
N GLY A 43 -0.79 15.54 3.34
CA GLY A 43 -2.26 15.52 3.39
C GLY A 43 -2.93 15.11 2.06
N ARG A 44 -2.17 14.43 1.20
CA ARG A 44 -2.60 13.99 -0.14
C ARG A 44 -2.92 12.51 -0.22
N LEU A 45 -2.59 11.73 0.81
CA LEU A 45 -2.99 10.33 0.89
C LEU A 45 -4.45 10.20 1.31
N LEU A 46 -5.22 9.47 0.52
CA LEU A 46 -6.64 9.22 0.70
C LEU A 46 -6.91 7.77 1.05
N SER A 47 -7.88 7.56 1.93
CA SER A 47 -8.55 6.27 2.10
C SER A 47 -9.46 5.97 0.90
N PRO A 48 -9.86 4.71 0.69
CA PRO A 48 -10.78 4.35 -0.39
C PRO A 48 -12.11 5.12 -0.32
N GLY A 49 -12.63 5.36 0.90
CA GLY A 49 -13.86 6.12 1.10
C GLY A 49 -13.72 7.60 0.72
N GLU A 50 -12.60 8.24 1.09
CA GLU A 50 -12.34 9.63 0.71
C GLU A 50 -12.08 9.76 -0.80
N ALA A 51 -11.36 8.81 -1.39
CA ALA A 51 -11.13 8.77 -2.83
C ALA A 51 -12.44 8.62 -3.62
N LEU A 52 -13.38 7.82 -3.12
CA LEU A 52 -14.71 7.67 -3.72
C LEU A 52 -15.57 8.94 -3.56
N ALA A 53 -15.43 9.64 -2.43
CA ALA A 53 -16.17 10.87 -2.14
C ALA A 53 -15.66 12.08 -2.94
N LEU A 54 -14.40 12.05 -3.40
CA LEU A 54 -13.80 13.09 -4.22
C LEU A 54 -14.23 12.97 -5.68
N ALA A 55 -14.66 14.08 -6.27
CA ALA A 55 -15.01 14.18 -7.68
C ALA A 55 -14.10 15.18 -8.41
N GLY A 56 -13.73 14.89 -9.65
CA GLY A 56 -13.13 15.86 -10.56
C GLY A 56 -11.62 16.09 -10.39
N GLY A 57 -11.20 17.36 -10.43
CA GLY A 57 -9.79 17.78 -10.49
C GLY A 57 -9.01 17.50 -9.21
N ASP A 58 -9.62 17.71 -8.05
CA ASP A 58 -8.99 17.55 -6.73
C ASP A 58 -8.57 16.09 -6.46
N ALA A 59 -9.28 15.13 -7.06
CA ALA A 59 -8.94 13.71 -6.98
C ALA A 59 -7.64 13.39 -7.73
N ARG A 60 -7.25 14.19 -8.75
CA ARG A 60 -6.06 13.94 -9.58
C ARG A 60 -4.75 14.34 -8.89
N GLU A 61 -4.83 15.24 -7.91
CA GLU A 61 -3.66 15.72 -7.16
C GLU A 61 -3.35 14.86 -5.93
N LYS A 62 -4.25 13.92 -5.61
CA LYS A 62 -4.19 13.05 -4.45
C LYS A 62 -3.86 11.61 -4.83
N GLU A 63 -3.39 10.87 -3.85
CA GLU A 63 -2.88 9.51 -4.01
C GLU A 63 -3.67 8.55 -3.12
N THR A 64 -3.73 7.28 -3.53
CA THR A 64 -4.23 6.17 -2.72
C THR A 64 -3.12 5.14 -2.58
N LEU A 65 -3.20 4.25 -1.58
CA LEU A 65 -2.24 3.13 -1.50
C LEU A 65 -2.27 2.29 -2.79
N PHE A 66 -3.44 2.17 -3.43
CA PHE A 66 -3.60 1.50 -4.72
C PHE A 66 -2.85 2.20 -5.86
N SER A 67 -2.97 3.53 -6.01
CA SER A 67 -2.25 4.26 -7.07
C SER A 67 -0.74 4.16 -6.87
N ILE A 68 -0.28 4.30 -5.63
CA ILE A 68 1.13 4.19 -5.26
C ILE A 68 1.66 2.78 -5.58
N ALA A 69 0.93 1.72 -5.21
CA ALA A 69 1.34 0.34 -5.49
C ALA A 69 1.40 0.06 -6.98
N ARG A 70 0.39 0.50 -7.74
CA ARG A 70 0.33 0.35 -9.19
C ARG A 70 1.52 1.04 -9.87
N ASP A 71 1.83 2.26 -9.45
CA ASP A 71 2.90 3.04 -10.08
C ASP A 71 4.28 2.46 -9.72
N GLY A 72 4.47 2.03 -8.47
CA GLY A 72 5.68 1.30 -8.05
C GLY A 72 5.90 0.00 -8.83
N ALA A 73 4.85 -0.80 -9.02
CA ALA A 73 4.89 -2.01 -9.84
C ALA A 73 5.23 -1.71 -11.31
N ARG A 74 4.59 -0.69 -11.90
CA ARG A 74 4.82 -0.29 -13.28
C ARG A 74 6.25 0.20 -13.54
N GLU A 75 6.83 0.92 -12.60
CA GLU A 75 8.18 1.50 -12.76
C GLU A 75 9.30 0.46 -12.60
N THR A 76 9.09 -0.54 -11.73
CA THR A 76 10.13 -1.49 -11.34
C THR A 76 9.94 -2.88 -11.93
N GLY A 77 8.72 -3.24 -12.33
CA GLY A 77 8.33 -4.60 -12.70
C GLY A 77 7.92 -5.48 -11.52
N GLY A 78 7.84 -4.94 -10.30
CA GLY A 78 7.41 -5.68 -9.11
C GLY A 78 5.92 -6.06 -9.10
N VAL A 79 5.54 -6.94 -8.18
CA VAL A 79 4.15 -7.41 -8.06
C VAL A 79 3.29 -6.41 -7.29
N GLN A 80 2.33 -5.78 -7.98
CA GLN A 80 1.44 -4.76 -7.40
C GLN A 80 0.69 -5.25 -6.15
N ASP A 81 0.13 -6.46 -6.18
CA ASP A 81 -0.67 -7.00 -5.08
C ASP A 81 0.15 -7.15 -3.79
N ASP A 82 1.43 -7.55 -3.92
CA ASP A 82 2.34 -7.73 -2.80
C ASP A 82 2.76 -6.38 -2.21
N ILE A 83 3.08 -5.42 -3.07
CA ILE A 83 3.37 -4.02 -2.68
C ILE A 83 2.17 -3.43 -1.93
N LEU A 84 0.97 -3.56 -2.50
CA LEU A 84 -0.27 -3.04 -1.90
C LEU A 84 -0.55 -3.70 -0.55
N CYS A 85 -0.26 -5.00 -0.41
CA CYS A 85 -0.43 -5.70 0.85
C CYS A 85 0.44 -5.09 1.94
N ILE A 86 1.74 -4.89 1.68
CA ILE A 86 2.68 -4.30 2.65
C ILE A 86 2.31 -2.86 2.99
N LEU A 87 1.90 -2.07 1.99
CA LEU A 87 1.38 -0.72 2.22
C LEU A 87 0.17 -0.75 3.16
N GLY A 88 -0.77 -1.67 2.95
CA GLY A 88 -1.96 -1.82 3.78
C GLY A 88 -1.65 -2.22 5.23
N GLU A 89 -0.62 -3.03 5.45
CA GLU A 89 -0.15 -3.34 6.82
C GLU A 89 0.43 -2.11 7.52
N ARG A 90 1.16 -1.29 6.77
CA ARG A 90 1.80 -0.08 7.31
C ARG A 90 0.80 1.06 7.56
N TYR A 91 -0.20 1.21 6.69
CA TYR A 91 -1.16 2.31 6.68
C TYR A 91 -2.61 1.80 6.72
N PRO A 92 -3.04 1.09 7.78
CA PRO A 92 -4.30 0.35 7.80
C PRO A 92 -5.56 1.21 7.69
N VAL A 93 -5.48 2.50 8.03
CA VAL A 93 -6.61 3.46 7.91
C VAL A 93 -6.87 3.85 6.45
N TYR A 94 -5.86 3.72 5.59
CA TYR A 94 -5.88 4.13 4.19
C TYR A 94 -6.00 2.95 3.21
N ALA A 95 -6.21 1.75 3.74
CA ALA A 95 -6.22 0.48 3.01
C ALA A 95 -7.64 0.03 2.63
#